data_AF-A0AAV6BW13-F1
#
_entry.id   AF-A0AAV6BW13-F1
#
_cell.length_a   1.000
_cell.length_b   1.000
_cell.length_c   1.000
_cell.angle_alpha   90.00
_cell.angle_beta   90.00
_cell.angle_gamma   90.00
#
_symmetry.space_group_name_H-M   'P 1'
#
loop_
_entity.id
_entity.type
_entity.pdbx_description
1 polymer ?
#
loop_
_entity_poly.entity_id
_entity_poly.type
_entity_poly.pdbx_seq_one_letter_code
_entity_poly.pdbx_strand_id
1 'polypeptide(L)'
;MVAVERRMILASLRVTPRMLREMTRDCTVAHASTPPKPGEWAIIDVVRHLVEGDRDTLLPRLRRMLAEPRPVFLVRRPQDHDQSDLVTLLD
;
A
#
# COMPACT_ATOMS: atom_id res chain seq x y z
N MET A 1 4.57 -26.84 -2.01
CA MET A 1 3.63 -25.84 -1.45
C MET A 1 4.05 -24.40 -1.77
N VAL A 2 5.30 -24.01 -1.49
CA VAL A 2 5.87 -22.65 -1.73
C VAL A 2 5.67 -22.08 -3.15
N ALA A 3 5.75 -22.91 -4.19
CA ALA A 3 5.59 -22.45 -5.57
C ALA A 3 4.15 -21.98 -5.91
N VAL A 4 3.14 -22.57 -5.25
CA VAL A 4 1.73 -22.17 -5.41
C VAL A 4 1.50 -20.83 -4.73
N GLU A 5 2.02 -20.63 -3.51
CA GLU A 5 1.96 -19.35 -2.79
C GLU A 5 2.63 -18.22 -3.57
N ARG A 6 3.83 -18.45 -4.11
CA ARG A 6 4.52 -17.43 -4.92
C ARG A 6 3.70 -17.00 -6.14
N ARG A 7 3.06 -17.94 -6.84
CA ARG A 7 2.22 -17.63 -7.99
C ARG A 7 1.00 -16.80 -7.59
N MET A 8 0.36 -17.15 -6.47
CA MET A 8 -0.78 -16.40 -5.94
C MET A 8 -0.38 -14.98 -5.55
N ILE A 9 0.74 -14.81 -4.83
CA ILE A 9 1.26 -13.49 -4.46
C ILE A 9 1.51 -12.63 -5.70
N LEU A 10 2.20 -13.19 -6.71
CA LEU A 10 2.47 -12.47 -7.96
C LEU A 10 1.20 -12.14 -8.75
N ALA A 11 0.19 -13.01 -8.70
CA ALA A 11 -1.11 -12.73 -9.30
C ALA A 11 -1.79 -11.56 -8.58
N SER A 12 -1.84 -11.57 -7.25
CA SER A 12 -2.40 -10.47 -6.45
C SER A 12 -1.69 -9.15 -6.73
N LEU A 13 -0.36 -9.11 -6.71
CA LEU A 13 0.42 -7.91 -7.01
C LEU A 13 0.15 -7.35 -8.42
N ARG A 14 -0.23 -8.20 -9.39
CA ARG A 14 -0.60 -7.76 -10.74
C ARG A 14 -2.04 -7.28 -10.85
N VAL A 15 -2.95 -7.86 -10.07
CA VAL A 15 -4.39 -7.63 -10.19
C VAL A 15 -4.83 -6.41 -9.38
N THR A 16 -4.33 -6.23 -8.16
CA THR A 16 -4.81 -5.18 -7.24
C THR A 16 -4.73 -3.76 -7.82
N PRO A 17 -3.62 -3.32 -8.46
CA PRO A 17 -3.57 -1.98 -9.05
C PRO A 17 -4.58 -1.78 -10.19
N ARG A 18 -4.88 -2.85 -10.94
CA ARG A 18 -5.89 -2.82 -12.02
C ARG A 18 -7.30 -2.73 -11.45
N MET A 19 -7.60 -3.51 -10.41
CA MET A 19 -8.90 -3.44 -9.74
C MET A 19 -9.15 -2.04 -9.17
N LEU A 20 -8.15 -1.46 -8.49
CA LEU A 20 -8.24 -0.10 -7.96
C LEU A 20 -8.51 0.94 -9.06
N ARG A 21 -7.83 0.81 -10.21
CA ARG A 21 -8.09 1.66 -11.38
C ARG A 21 -9.52 1.52 -11.89
N GLU A 22 -10.05 0.30 -12.00
CA GLU A 22 -11.42 0.11 -12.48
C GLU A 22 -12.47 0.58 -11.47
N MET A 23 -12.23 0.37 -10.17
CA MET A 23 -13.12 0.86 -9.10
C MET A 23 -13.20 2.39 -9.03
N THR A 24 -12.14 3.07 -9.46
CA THR A 24 -12.03 4.55 -9.43
C THR A 24 -12.24 5.19 -10.80
N ARG A 25 -12.66 4.40 -11.80
CA ARG A 25 -12.72 4.84 -13.20
C ARG A 25 -13.59 6.07 -13.42
N ASP A 26 -14.71 6.14 -12.71
CA ASP A 26 -15.70 7.22 -12.86
C ASP A 26 -15.59 8.27 -11.73
N CYS A 27 -14.52 8.21 -10.91
CA CYS A 27 -14.29 9.21 -9.88
C CYS A 27 -13.91 10.55 -10.50
N THR A 28 -14.65 11.60 -10.13
CA THR A 28 -14.20 12.97 -10.35
C THR A 28 -13.06 13.29 -9.39
N VAL A 29 -12.33 14.38 -9.64
CA VAL A 29 -11.31 14.88 -8.69
C VAL A 29 -11.92 15.12 -7.32
N ALA A 30 -13.11 15.72 -7.26
CA ALA A 30 -13.81 15.96 -6.00
C ALA A 30 -14.16 14.65 -5.26
N HIS A 31 -14.61 13.61 -5.97
CA HIS A 31 -14.82 12.29 -5.37
C HIS A 31 -13.52 11.71 -4.80
N ALA A 32 -12.41 11.87 -5.51
CA ALA A 32 -11.13 11.30 -5.12
C ALA A 32 -10.47 12.03 -3.94
N SER A 33 -10.68 13.35 -3.83
CA SER A 33 -10.00 14.21 -2.85
C SER A 33 -10.83 14.58 -1.63
N THR A 34 -12.13 14.22 -1.59
CA THR A 34 -13.01 14.54 -0.46
C THR A 34 -13.07 13.35 0.49
N PRO A 35 -12.68 13.50 1.76
CA PRO A 35 -12.89 12.48 2.77
C PRO A 35 -14.38 12.17 2.98
N PRO A 36 -14.75 10.91 3.18
CA PRO A 36 -16.13 10.53 3.48
C PRO A 36 -16.66 11.14 4.79
N LYS A 37 -15.79 11.29 5.81
CA LYS A 37 -16.09 11.98 7.08
C LYS A 37 -14.86 12.75 7.59
N PRO A 38 -15.04 13.73 8.50
CA PRO A 38 -13.91 14.37 9.18
C PRO A 38 -13.01 13.34 9.85
N GLY A 39 -11.70 13.40 9.55
CA GLY A 39 -10.70 12.49 10.11
C GLY A 39 -10.48 11.19 9.33
N GLU A 40 -11.35 10.85 8.36
CA GLU A 40 -11.14 9.70 7.47
C GLU A 40 -10.24 10.08 6.27
N TRP A 41 -9.67 9.08 5.60
CA TRP A 41 -8.86 9.29 4.40
C TRP A 41 -9.73 9.44 3.16
N ALA A 42 -9.36 10.34 2.26
CA ALA A 42 -9.92 10.35 0.91
C ALA A 42 -9.32 9.21 0.07
N ILE A 43 -9.95 8.89 -1.06
CA ILE A 43 -9.46 7.84 -1.98
C ILE A 43 -8.00 8.12 -2.37
N ILE A 44 -7.67 9.37 -2.69
CA ILE A 44 -6.31 9.75 -3.09
C ILE A 44 -5.27 9.50 -2.00
N ASP A 45 -5.65 9.64 -0.73
CA ASP A 45 -4.74 9.43 0.40
C ASP A 45 -4.47 7.94 0.60
N VAL A 46 -5.50 7.10 0.47
CA VAL A 46 -5.34 5.63 0.46
C VAL A 46 -4.41 5.19 -0.66
N VAL A 47 -4.64 5.65 -1.90
CA VAL A 47 -3.80 5.29 -3.05
C VAL A 47 -2.37 5.78 -2.87
N ARG A 48 -2.18 7.01 -2.37
CA ARG A 48 -0.86 7.56 -2.06
C ARG A 48 -0.13 6.68 -1.05
N HIS A 49 -0.78 6.33 0.07
CA HIS A 49 -0.19 5.50 1.11
C HIS A 49 0.29 4.14 0.56
N LEU A 50 -0.53 3.48 -0.27
CA LEU A 50 -0.15 2.21 -0.90
C LEU A 50 1.07 2.36 -1.81
N VAL A 51 1.08 3.39 -2.66
CA VAL A 51 2.19 3.64 -3.61
C VAL A 51 3.49 4.01 -2.89
N GLU A 52 3.42 4.86 -1.87
CA GLU A 52 4.59 5.25 -1.08
C GLU A 52 5.13 4.07 -0.26
N GLY A 53 4.25 3.24 0.30
CA GLY A 53 4.63 1.99 0.96
C GLY A 53 5.45 1.08 0.02
N ASP A 54 4.96 0.83 -1.19
CA ASP A 54 5.64 0.00 -2.18
C ASP A 54 6.96 0.63 -2.65
N ARG A 55 6.91 1.89 -3.11
CA ARG A 55 8.04 2.58 -3.75
C ARG A 55 9.16 2.91 -2.77
N ASP A 56 8.81 3.42 -1.60
CA ASP A 56 9.77 4.06 -0.69
C ASP A 56 10.17 3.13 0.47
N THR A 57 9.35 2.12 0.78
CA THR A 57 9.63 1.17 1.87
C THR A 57 9.88 -0.25 1.37
N LEU A 58 8.93 -0.90 0.72
CA LEU A 58 8.99 -2.33 0.44
C LEU A 58 9.99 -2.68 -0.65
N LEU A 59 9.92 -2.02 -1.82
CA LEU A 59 10.80 -2.34 -2.95
C LEU A 59 12.30 -2.09 -2.63
N PRO A 60 12.71 -0.99 -1.98
CA PRO A 60 14.09 -0.80 -1.57
C PRO A 60 14.56 -1.89 -0.60
N ARG A 61 13.71 -2.29 0.36
CA ARG A 61 14.04 -3.37 1.30
C ARG A 61 14.22 -4.71 0.60
N LEU A 62 13.31 -5.07 -0.31
CA LEU A 62 13.43 -6.31 -1.11
C LEU A 62 14.72 -6.33 -1.94
N ARG A 63 15.07 -5.21 -2.58
CA ARG A 63 16.34 -5.10 -3.32
C ARG A 63 17.54 -5.34 -2.42
N ARG A 64 17.55 -4.77 -1.21
CA ARG A 64 18.61 -4.99 -0.22
C ARG A 64 18.66 -6.43 0.29
N MET A 65 17.51 -7.08 0.53
CA MET A 65 17.46 -8.50 0.91
C MET A 65 18.06 -9.42 -0.15
N LEU A 66 17.97 -9.04 -1.42
CA LEU A 66 18.57 -9.80 -2.52
C LEU A 66 20.07 -9.54 -2.69
N ALA A 67 20.54 -8.34 -2.33
CA ALA A 67 21.92 -7.89 -2.58
C ALA A 67 22.85 -8.03 -1.37
N GLU A 68 22.31 -7.94 -0.15
CA GLU A 68 23.08 -7.89 1.10
C GLU A 68 22.89 -9.18 1.89
N PRO A 69 23.97 -9.80 2.42
CA PRO A 69 23.86 -11.00 3.27
C PRO A 69 23.05 -10.77 4.54
N ARG A 70 23.04 -9.54 5.07
CA ARG A 70 22.32 -9.15 6.29
C ARG A 70 21.89 -7.68 6.24
N PRO A 71 20.79 -7.35 5.55
CA PRO A 71 20.32 -5.97 5.47
C PRO A 71 19.78 -5.48 6.82
N VAL A 72 20.00 -4.20 7.11
CA VAL A 72 19.44 -3.51 8.29
C VAL A 72 18.45 -2.46 7.82
N PHE A 73 17.23 -2.51 8.36
CA PHE A 73 16.16 -1.58 7.99
C PHE A 73 15.91 -0.58 9.12
N LEU A 74 15.91 0.70 8.77
CA LEU A 74 15.50 1.75 9.70
C LEU A 74 14.00 1.63 9.95
N VAL A 75 13.62 1.68 11.23
CA VAL A 75 12.23 1.82 11.65
C VAL A 75 11.83 3.27 11.43
N ARG A 76 10.91 3.52 10.50
CA ARG A 76 10.32 4.84 10.32
C ARG A 76 9.41 5.11 11.52
N ARG A 77 9.51 6.30 12.13
CA ARG A 77 8.52 6.72 13.12
C ARG A 77 7.19 6.99 12.39
N PRO A 78 6.03 6.61 12.95
CA PRO A 78 4.73 7.00 12.42
C PRO A 78 4.67 8.52 12.25
N GLN A 79 4.06 8.98 11.16
CA GLN A 79 3.78 10.41 10.98
C GLN A 79 2.39 10.73 11.53
N ASP A 80 2.14 11.99 11.90
CA ASP A 80 0.87 12.38 12.53
C ASP A 80 -0.38 12.15 11.64
N HIS A 81 -0.18 12.06 10.32
CA HIS A 81 -1.23 11.76 9.33
C HIS A 81 -1.28 10.26 8.95
N ASP A 82 -0.38 9.45 9.49
CA ASP A 82 -0.28 8.01 9.25
C ASP A 82 -1.27 7.30 10.19
N GLN A 83 -2.56 7.61 10.04
CA GLN A 83 -3.65 6.88 10.69
C GLN A 83 -3.83 5.51 10.01
N SER A 84 -2.78 4.68 10.06
CA SER A 84 -2.86 3.30 9.65
C SER A 84 -3.71 2.58 10.70
N ASP A 85 -4.98 2.35 10.38
CA ASP A 85 -5.93 1.75 11.31
C ASP A 85 -5.75 0.23 11.44
N LEU A 86 -4.55 -0.34 11.27
CA LEU A 86 -4.36 -1.81 11.28
C LEU A 86 -5.05 -2.55 12.45
N VAL A 87 -5.26 -1.87 13.59
CA VAL A 87 -6.10 -2.32 14.71
C VAL A 87 -7.57 -2.57 14.31
N THR A 88 -8.17 -1.68 13.54
CA THR A 88 -9.54 -1.65 13.00
C THR A 88 -9.76 -2.62 11.82
N LEU A 89 -8.70 -3.05 11.11
CA LEU A 89 -8.76 -4.08 10.06
C LEU A 89 -8.67 -5.53 10.55
N LEU A 90 -8.41 -5.74 11.84
CA LEU A 90 -8.24 -7.06 12.45
C LEU A 90 -9.41 -7.49 13.35
N ASP A 91 -10.46 -6.65 13.44
CA ASP A 91 -11.76 -6.96 14.05
C ASP A 91 -12.79 -7.34 12.97
#